data_AF-A0A1S9BUW6-F1
#
_entry.id   AF-A0A1S9BUW6-F1
#
_cell.length_a   1.000
_cell.length_b   1.000
_cell.length_c   1.000
_cell.angle_alpha   90.00
_cell.angle_beta   90.00
_cell.angle_gamma   90.00
#
_symmetry.space_group_name_H-M   'P 1'
#
loop_
_entity.id
_entity.type
_entity.pdbx_description
1 polymer ?
#
loop_
_entity_poly.entity_id
_entity_poly.type
_entity_poly.pdbx_seq_one_letter_code
_entity_poly.pdbx_strand_id
1 'polypeptide(L)'
;MPNILQVQNTSLNNQQVNNTPGVHPHIGQNPQVATPGKVEPSVTSENGNQVGANVGGEGSVNFESNYTNFIQRMHEGMQLPTEMEELLFTDGAALQIVGDTELQEILNELFQEIETQDPKELMNFIESQQQAQVKFTGELFDGLRNILNHDVSPALRENILDFIKTYNNYASSEHLLNQMESLGNDIESLILPSQREGFSKLMDQLDKSAAPGDTEKNTEVINKLIIPFLSRYISRTHNYGAVRTATVLFSLYAVKYEDGNEDKLNQLFTKLTKHSDFKMFFKGVPEETLAKAMENLGPQSEKAMKFPEMLTKLIQKGTEGSAGSENVERYYQVLNHLLMNESVYMPLLHLLIPFRYQEKNVMSEMWVDPDAEREKSDAAKKQKIFIKFSIQDVGNFELISMVDNGNVNMQIFIPPTLKEPEENISRSIQDILKNNGFNVKNMEIGVLTRSHRVDEVFPEIKEKEKGINVAV
;
A
#
# COMPACT_ATOMS: atom_id res chain seq x y z
N MET A 1 3.68 49.48 13.81
CA MET A 1 3.39 48.61 12.65
C MET A 1 3.82 49.33 11.38
N PRO A 2 4.91 48.85 10.74
CA PRO A 2 5.17 49.07 9.33
C PRO A 2 5.18 47.74 8.55
N ASN A 3 4.86 47.87 7.27
CA ASN A 3 4.64 46.83 6.27
C ASN A 3 5.98 46.22 5.81
N ILE A 4 6.21 44.90 6.01
CA ILE A 4 7.49 44.20 5.70
C ILE A 4 7.31 43.08 4.66
N LEU A 5 6.28 43.15 3.81
CA LEU A 5 6.11 42.21 2.69
C LEU A 5 6.43 42.86 1.34
N GLN A 6 7.65 43.37 1.21
CA GLN A 6 8.27 43.61 -0.08
C GLN A 6 9.62 42.89 -0.12
N VAL A 7 9.65 41.73 -0.77
CA VAL A 7 10.90 41.07 -1.16
C VAL A 7 11.42 41.82 -2.39
N GLN A 8 12.50 42.57 -2.23
CA GLN A 8 13.24 43.14 -3.34
C GLN A 8 14.05 42.02 -4.01
N ASN A 9 13.78 41.79 -5.30
CA ASN A 9 14.60 40.96 -6.16
C ASN A 9 15.95 41.64 -6.43
N THR A 10 17.05 41.03 -5.99
CA THR A 10 18.40 41.37 -6.46
C THR A 10 19.02 40.17 -7.15
N SER A 11 18.83 40.13 -8.46
CA SER A 11 19.56 39.29 -9.41
C SER A 11 21.00 39.81 -9.58
N LEU A 12 22.02 39.01 -9.29
CA LEU A 12 23.42 39.29 -9.69
C LEU A 12 24.19 38.00 -10.03
N ASN A 13 24.22 37.74 -11.33
CA ASN A 13 25.31 37.29 -12.20
C ASN A 13 26.52 36.50 -11.67
N ASN A 14 26.78 35.38 -12.36
CA ASN A 14 28.00 34.56 -12.37
C ASN A 14 29.25 35.35 -12.84
N GLN A 15 30.31 35.40 -12.03
CA GLN A 15 31.70 35.47 -12.51
C GLN A 15 32.66 34.67 -11.61
N GLN A 16 33.49 33.86 -12.26
CA GLN A 16 34.51 32.96 -11.72
C GLN A 16 35.67 33.71 -11.03
N VAL A 17 36.18 33.19 -9.90
CA VAL A 17 37.59 33.31 -9.49
C VAL A 17 38.06 32.05 -8.76
N ASN A 18 39.23 31.54 -9.16
CA ASN A 18 39.91 30.30 -8.79
C ASN A 18 40.59 30.28 -7.39
N ASN A 19 40.77 29.05 -6.90
CA ASN A 19 41.88 28.46 -6.10
C ASN A 19 42.19 28.91 -4.66
N THR A 20 41.93 28.00 -3.70
CA THR A 20 42.92 27.55 -2.70
C THR A 20 42.54 26.15 -2.16
N PRO A 21 43.49 25.23 -1.89
CA PRO A 21 43.19 23.84 -1.56
C PRO A 21 43.06 23.63 -0.04
N GLY A 22 41.91 23.14 0.40
CA GLY A 22 41.65 22.71 1.78
C GLY A 22 40.78 21.46 1.76
N VAL A 23 41.29 20.39 2.36
CA VAL A 23 40.63 19.08 2.48
C VAL A 23 39.32 19.23 3.23
N HIS A 24 38.20 19.08 2.52
CA HIS A 24 36.88 18.83 3.10
C HIS A 24 36.39 17.46 2.62
N PRO A 25 35.81 16.63 3.50
CA PRO A 25 35.24 15.34 3.10
C PRO A 25 34.09 15.59 2.12
N HIS A 26 34.17 14.95 0.96
CA HIS A 26 33.12 14.96 -0.05
C HIS A 26 31.85 14.32 0.52
N ILE A 27 30.90 15.15 0.95
CA ILE A 27 29.49 14.79 1.02
C ILE A 27 29.03 14.74 -0.44
N GLY A 28 28.78 13.53 -0.94
CA GLY A 28 28.18 13.31 -2.25
C GLY A 28 26.88 14.12 -2.36
N GLN A 29 26.71 14.76 -3.52
CA GLN A 29 25.49 15.49 -3.85
C GLN A 29 24.31 14.53 -3.75
N ASN A 30 23.43 14.81 -2.78
CA ASN A 30 22.12 14.17 -2.68
C ASN A 30 21.42 14.32 -4.04
N PRO A 31 20.94 13.26 -4.69
CA PRO A 31 20.07 13.43 -5.85
C PRO A 31 18.88 14.27 -5.40
N GLN A 32 18.62 15.36 -6.13
CA GLN A 32 17.47 16.22 -5.89
C GLN A 32 16.22 15.35 -5.95
N VAL A 33 15.70 14.97 -4.79
CA VAL A 33 14.32 14.55 -4.63
C VAL A 33 13.50 15.71 -5.19
N ALA A 34 12.84 15.49 -6.32
CA ALA A 34 11.82 16.40 -6.80
C ALA A 34 10.76 16.48 -5.70
N THR A 35 10.80 17.55 -4.92
CA THR A 35 9.72 17.92 -4.01
C THR A 35 8.44 17.96 -4.84
N PRO A 36 7.40 17.17 -4.52
CA PRO A 36 6.09 17.39 -5.09
C PRO A 36 5.74 18.86 -4.86
N GLY A 37 5.28 19.53 -5.91
CA GLY A 37 4.96 20.95 -5.91
C GLY A 37 4.23 21.34 -4.64
N LYS A 38 4.83 22.25 -3.88
CA LYS A 38 4.24 22.84 -2.69
C LYS A 38 2.87 23.41 -3.07
N VAL A 39 1.79 22.81 -2.54
CA VAL A 39 0.45 23.39 -2.65
C VAL A 39 0.46 24.64 -1.76
N GLU A 40 0.55 25.82 -2.38
CA GLU A 40 0.38 27.06 -1.65
C GLU A 40 -1.09 27.21 -1.25
N PRO A 41 -1.40 27.64 0.00
CA PRO A 41 -2.77 27.94 0.37
C PRO A 41 -3.30 29.06 -0.52
N SER A 42 -4.48 28.87 -1.10
CA SER A 42 -5.17 29.88 -1.90
C SER A 42 -5.32 31.18 -1.12
N VAL A 43 -4.78 32.26 -1.69
CA VAL A 43 -5.14 33.62 -1.27
C VAL A 43 -6.57 33.86 -1.74
N THR A 44 -7.52 33.99 -0.82
CA THR A 44 -8.86 34.49 -1.13
C THR A 44 -8.73 35.90 -1.72
N SER A 45 -8.77 36.00 -3.05
CA SER A 45 -8.94 37.27 -3.73
C SER A 45 -10.43 37.58 -3.77
N GLU A 46 -10.84 38.59 -3.00
CA GLU A 46 -12.12 39.25 -3.16
C GLU A 46 -12.16 39.90 -4.55
N ASN A 47 -12.77 39.22 -5.51
CA ASN A 47 -13.64 39.74 -6.56
C ASN A 47 -13.74 38.72 -7.69
N GLY A 48 -14.96 38.23 -7.91
CA GLY A 48 -15.28 37.34 -9.01
C GLY A 48 -15.04 38.03 -10.35
N ASN A 49 -14.11 37.49 -11.14
CA ASN A 49 -14.19 37.55 -12.58
C ASN A 49 -13.53 36.32 -13.20
N GLN A 50 -14.35 35.59 -13.93
CA GLN A 50 -14.02 34.42 -14.72
C GLN A 50 -12.99 34.77 -15.80
N VAL A 51 -11.98 33.93 -16.00
CA VAL A 51 -11.17 33.92 -17.22
C VAL A 51 -11.18 32.51 -17.79
N GLY A 52 -11.82 32.37 -18.95
CA GLY A 52 -11.95 31.11 -19.69
C GLY A 52 -10.63 30.60 -20.25
N ALA A 53 -10.57 29.28 -20.43
CA ALA A 53 -9.44 28.56 -20.96
C ALA A 53 -9.17 28.91 -22.43
N ASN A 54 -8.07 29.61 -22.69
CA ASN A 54 -7.17 29.43 -23.84
C ASN A 54 -6.09 30.51 -23.83
N VAL A 55 -4.84 30.16 -23.48
CA VAL A 55 -3.59 30.62 -24.16
C VAL A 55 -2.46 29.66 -23.76
N GLY A 56 -1.82 29.04 -24.75
CA GLY A 56 -0.56 28.31 -24.55
C GLY A 56 0.59 29.27 -24.22
N GLY A 57 1.32 28.95 -23.15
CA GLY A 57 2.52 29.65 -22.71
C GLY A 57 3.14 28.92 -21.52
N GLU A 58 4.46 28.77 -21.52
CA GLU A 58 5.26 28.17 -20.43
C GLU A 58 4.86 28.80 -19.08
N GLY A 59 4.14 28.04 -18.26
CA GLY A 59 3.56 28.54 -17.01
C GLY A 59 2.11 28.10 -16.74
N SER A 60 1.53 27.21 -17.55
CA SER A 60 0.25 26.58 -17.21
C SER A 60 0.42 25.66 -15.99
N VAL A 61 -0.24 26.02 -14.88
CA VAL A 61 -0.43 25.12 -13.75
C VAL A 61 -1.27 23.94 -14.25
N ASN A 62 -0.63 22.79 -14.50
CA ASN A 62 -1.34 21.56 -14.78
C ASN A 62 -2.07 21.15 -13.50
N PHE A 63 -3.38 21.34 -13.48
CA PHE A 63 -4.28 20.72 -12.53
C PHE A 63 -4.45 19.24 -12.89
N GLU A 64 -3.35 18.49 -12.93
CA GLU A 64 -3.44 17.04 -13.01
C GLU A 64 -3.98 16.55 -11.66
N SER A 65 -5.17 15.97 -11.69
CA SER A 65 -5.75 15.36 -10.50
C SER A 65 -4.80 14.29 -9.94
N ASN A 66 -4.79 14.07 -8.62
CA ASN A 66 -4.02 12.97 -8.02
C ASN A 66 -4.33 11.62 -8.70
N TYR A 67 -5.55 11.48 -9.21
CA TYR A 67 -5.99 10.33 -10.00
C TYR A 67 -5.33 10.27 -11.39
N THR A 68 -5.21 11.39 -12.11
CA THR A 68 -4.49 11.45 -13.40
C THR A 68 -3.03 11.07 -13.24
N ASN A 69 -2.37 11.62 -12.21
CA ASN A 69 -1.00 11.24 -11.84
C ASN A 69 -0.88 9.75 -11.49
N PHE A 70 -1.88 9.22 -10.79
CA PHE A 70 -1.94 7.80 -10.48
C PHE A 70 -2.06 6.94 -11.75
N ILE A 71 -2.96 7.28 -12.66
CA ILE A 71 -3.11 6.56 -13.93
C ILE A 71 -1.81 6.64 -14.74
N GLN A 72 -1.19 7.81 -14.86
CA GLN A 72 0.08 8.01 -15.56
C GLN A 72 1.17 7.07 -15.00
N ARG A 73 1.38 7.09 -13.69
CA ARG A 73 2.39 6.24 -13.02
C ARG A 73 2.07 4.75 -13.11
N MET A 74 0.79 4.37 -13.11
CA MET A 74 0.39 2.97 -13.31
C MET A 74 0.78 2.50 -14.71
N HIS A 75 0.67 3.36 -15.73
CA HIS A 75 1.11 3.01 -17.08
C HIS A 75 2.63 2.81 -17.16
N GLU A 76 3.39 3.57 -16.36
CA GLU A 76 4.85 3.54 -16.33
C GLU A 76 5.41 2.34 -15.54
N GLY A 77 4.65 1.80 -14.57
CA GLY A 77 5.19 0.93 -13.51
C GLY A 77 4.69 -0.52 -13.40
N MET A 78 4.46 -1.23 -14.51
CA MET A 78 3.93 -2.62 -14.47
C MET A 78 4.92 -3.72 -14.84
N GLN A 79 6.21 -3.48 -14.61
CA GLN A 79 7.26 -4.49 -14.80
C GLN A 79 7.79 -5.06 -13.47
N LEU A 80 7.04 -4.87 -12.37
CA LEU A 80 7.44 -5.32 -11.05
C LEU A 80 7.88 -6.80 -11.00
N PRO A 81 7.24 -7.77 -11.68
CA PRO A 81 7.70 -9.16 -11.63
C PRO A 81 9.10 -9.34 -12.22
N THR A 82 9.41 -8.67 -13.33
CA THR A 82 10.74 -8.70 -13.96
C THR A 82 11.77 -8.00 -13.08
N GLU A 83 11.45 -6.80 -12.59
CA GLU A 83 12.34 -6.01 -11.73
C GLU A 83 12.66 -6.76 -10.43
N MET A 84 11.66 -7.38 -9.82
CA MET A 84 11.83 -8.19 -8.61
C MET A 84 12.55 -9.50 -8.90
N GLU A 85 12.35 -10.13 -10.06
CA GLU A 85 13.10 -11.32 -10.44
C GLU A 85 14.60 -11.00 -10.55
N GLU A 86 14.94 -9.92 -11.25
CA GLU A 86 16.33 -9.45 -11.36
C GLU A 86 16.89 -9.09 -9.98
N LEU A 87 16.16 -8.29 -9.20
CA LEU A 87 16.59 -7.85 -7.87
C LEU A 87 16.78 -9.02 -6.90
N LEU A 88 15.84 -9.95 -6.83
CA LEU A 88 15.88 -11.06 -5.89
C LEU A 88 16.82 -12.17 -6.35
N PHE A 89 16.68 -12.63 -7.60
CA PHE A 89 17.31 -13.87 -8.04
C PHE A 89 18.59 -13.67 -8.84
N THR A 90 18.86 -12.46 -9.33
CA THR A 90 20.12 -12.14 -10.01
C THR A 90 21.03 -11.32 -9.10
N ASP A 91 20.60 -10.12 -8.73
CA ASP A 91 21.38 -9.21 -7.89
C ASP A 91 21.47 -9.76 -6.45
N GLY A 92 20.35 -10.23 -5.90
CA GLY A 92 20.29 -10.85 -4.58
C GLY A 92 21.15 -12.10 -4.47
N ALA A 93 21.20 -12.96 -5.49
CA ALA A 93 22.09 -14.12 -5.50
C ALA A 93 23.57 -13.71 -5.49
N ALA A 94 23.95 -12.65 -6.19
CA ALA A 94 25.30 -12.10 -6.13
C ALA A 94 25.60 -11.52 -4.73
N LEU A 95 24.69 -10.70 -4.19
CA LEU A 95 24.82 -10.06 -2.88
C LEU A 95 24.84 -11.06 -1.72
N GLN A 96 24.22 -12.24 -1.87
CA GLN A 96 24.33 -13.33 -0.91
C GLN A 96 25.79 -13.84 -0.76
N ILE A 97 26.62 -13.65 -1.79
CA ILE A 97 28.03 -14.09 -1.81
C ILE A 97 28.97 -12.93 -1.46
N VAL A 98 28.71 -11.73 -1.99
CA VAL A 98 29.65 -10.58 -1.91
C VAL A 98 29.17 -9.42 -1.06
N GLY A 99 27.90 -9.41 -0.64
CA GLY A 99 27.31 -8.36 0.19
C GLY A 99 27.89 -8.33 1.60
N ASP A 100 27.52 -7.32 2.38
CA ASP A 100 27.86 -7.30 3.80
C ASP A 100 27.14 -8.41 4.59
N THR A 101 27.61 -8.71 5.80
CA THR A 101 27.09 -9.83 6.60
C THR A 101 25.59 -9.71 6.88
N GLU A 102 25.08 -8.50 7.08
CA GLU A 102 23.67 -8.26 7.40
C GLU A 102 22.78 -8.51 6.17
N LEU A 103 23.19 -8.03 4.99
CA LEU A 103 22.52 -8.31 3.72
C LEU A 103 22.54 -9.80 3.39
N GLN A 104 23.65 -10.48 3.62
CA GLN A 104 23.74 -11.93 3.41
C GLN A 104 22.75 -12.68 4.30
N GLU A 105 22.63 -12.31 5.58
CA GLU A 105 21.66 -12.90 6.51
C GLU A 105 20.21 -12.68 6.04
N ILE A 106 19.86 -11.45 5.67
CA ILE A 106 18.53 -11.11 5.13
C ILE A 106 18.21 -11.96 3.89
N LEU A 107 19.13 -12.04 2.93
CA LEU A 107 18.94 -12.79 1.69
C LEU A 107 18.86 -14.30 1.93
N ASN A 108 19.67 -14.83 2.86
CA ASN A 108 19.61 -16.23 3.25
C ASN A 108 18.24 -16.61 3.83
N GLU A 109 17.72 -15.79 4.74
CA GLU A 109 16.40 -16.04 5.33
C GLU A 109 15.27 -15.85 4.32
N LEU A 110 15.37 -14.83 3.45
CA LEU A 110 14.40 -14.60 2.39
C LEU A 110 14.32 -15.79 1.42
N PHE A 111 15.48 -16.31 0.97
CA PHE A 111 15.52 -17.47 0.09
C PHE A 111 15.04 -18.76 0.75
N GLN A 112 15.23 -18.91 2.06
CA GLN A 112 14.64 -20.02 2.81
C GLN A 112 13.12 -19.92 2.90
N GLU A 113 12.57 -18.71 3.04
CA GLU A 113 11.12 -18.50 3.17
C GLU A 113 10.38 -18.77 1.86
N ILE A 114 10.99 -18.42 0.72
CA ILE A 114 10.37 -18.60 -0.60
C ILE A 114 10.65 -19.98 -1.21
N GLU A 115 11.52 -20.79 -0.59
CA GLU A 115 11.76 -22.17 -1.00
C GLU A 115 10.53 -23.03 -0.74
N THR A 116 10.04 -23.74 -1.75
CA THR A 116 8.94 -24.69 -1.58
C THR A 116 9.20 -26.01 -2.27
N GLN A 117 8.85 -27.09 -1.58
CA GLN A 117 8.97 -28.46 -2.10
C GLN A 117 7.59 -29.08 -2.38
N ASP A 118 6.52 -28.52 -1.83
CA ASP A 118 5.13 -28.95 -2.03
C ASP A 118 4.26 -27.74 -2.45
N PRO A 119 3.56 -27.81 -3.60
CA PRO A 119 2.60 -26.77 -4.01
C PRO A 119 1.57 -26.37 -2.94
N LYS A 120 1.27 -27.24 -1.97
CA LYS A 120 0.40 -26.90 -0.83
C LYS A 120 1.00 -25.84 0.09
N GLU A 121 2.32 -25.79 0.25
CA GLU A 121 2.99 -24.75 1.02
C GLU A 121 2.82 -23.39 0.34
N LEU A 122 2.89 -23.35 -0.99
CA LEU A 122 2.61 -22.15 -1.76
C LEU A 122 1.16 -21.69 -1.59
N MET A 123 0.19 -22.61 -1.55
CA MET A 123 -1.20 -22.26 -1.24
C MET A 123 -1.32 -21.63 0.15
N ASN A 124 -0.69 -22.23 1.17
CA ASN A 124 -0.70 -21.66 2.52
C ASN A 124 -0.07 -20.26 2.56
N PHE A 125 1.00 -20.02 1.79
CA PHE A 125 1.62 -18.70 1.65
C PHE A 125 0.63 -17.68 1.06
N ILE A 126 -0.06 -18.04 -0.04
CA ILE A 126 -1.08 -17.20 -0.68
C ILE A 126 -2.23 -16.91 0.30
N GLU A 127 -2.77 -17.94 0.96
CA GLU A 127 -3.85 -17.79 1.95
C GLU A 127 -3.43 -16.87 3.10
N SER A 128 -2.19 -16.98 3.57
CA SER A 128 -1.66 -16.15 4.64
C SER A 128 -1.51 -14.68 4.24
N GLN A 129 -1.03 -14.41 3.02
CA GLN A 129 -0.93 -13.05 2.49
C GLN A 129 -2.32 -12.44 2.25
N GLN A 130 -3.28 -13.24 1.77
CA GLN A 130 -4.67 -12.83 1.63
C GLN A 130 -5.30 -12.48 2.99
N GLN A 131 -5.13 -13.34 4.01
CA GLN A 131 -5.65 -13.08 5.36
C GLN A 131 -5.09 -11.78 5.95
N ALA A 132 -3.80 -11.51 5.74
CA ALA A 132 -3.16 -10.27 6.19
C ALA A 132 -3.74 -9.01 5.51
N GLN A 133 -4.16 -9.11 4.25
CA GLN A 133 -4.70 -7.97 3.51
C GLN A 133 -6.19 -7.74 3.74
N VAL A 134 -7.00 -8.80 3.92
CA VAL A 134 -8.46 -8.67 3.95
C VAL A 134 -9.02 -8.62 5.37
N LYS A 135 -8.89 -7.44 5.99
CA LYS A 135 -9.47 -7.11 7.32
C LYS A 135 -11.00 -7.22 7.39
N PHE A 136 -11.67 -7.15 6.23
CA PHE A 136 -13.13 -7.09 6.12
C PHE A 136 -13.71 -8.39 5.52
N THR A 137 -13.37 -9.55 6.07
CA THR A 137 -13.88 -10.87 5.64
C THR A 137 -14.73 -11.55 6.69
N GLY A 138 -15.56 -12.49 6.25
CA GLY A 138 -16.39 -13.31 7.12
C GLY A 138 -17.82 -12.82 7.23
N GLU A 139 -18.61 -13.59 8.00
CA GLU A 139 -20.07 -13.48 8.10
C GLU A 139 -20.54 -12.07 8.47
N LEU A 140 -19.82 -11.37 9.36
CA LEU A 140 -20.15 -10.00 9.75
C LEU A 140 -20.13 -9.05 8.55
N PHE A 141 -19.02 -9.01 7.81
CA PHE A 141 -18.84 -8.07 6.71
C PHE A 141 -19.68 -8.44 5.49
N ASP A 142 -19.92 -9.73 5.25
CA ASP A 142 -20.88 -10.17 4.23
C ASP A 142 -22.31 -9.72 4.58
N GLY A 143 -22.69 -9.81 5.86
CA GLY A 143 -23.95 -9.26 6.36
C GLY A 143 -24.05 -7.74 6.19
N LEU A 144 -22.99 -6.99 6.54
CA LEU A 144 -22.95 -5.53 6.36
C LEU A 144 -23.03 -5.12 4.88
N ARG A 145 -22.32 -5.81 3.98
CA ARG A 145 -22.43 -5.60 2.53
C ARG A 145 -23.85 -5.86 2.04
N ASN A 146 -24.47 -6.96 2.47
CA ASN A 146 -25.85 -7.27 2.11
C ASN A 146 -26.81 -6.16 2.55
N ILE A 147 -26.65 -5.63 3.77
CA ILE A 147 -27.45 -4.49 4.25
C ILE A 147 -27.24 -3.26 3.36
N LEU A 148 -25.99 -2.91 3.03
CA LEU A 148 -25.65 -1.75 2.22
C LEU A 148 -26.16 -1.84 0.77
N ASN A 149 -26.39 -3.05 0.25
CA ASN A 149 -26.97 -3.29 -1.07
C ASN A 149 -28.50 -3.07 -1.11
N HIS A 150 -29.16 -2.96 0.05
CA HIS A 150 -30.57 -2.61 0.14
C HIS A 150 -30.76 -1.10 0.31
N ASP A 151 -31.97 -0.62 0.04
CA ASP A 151 -32.33 0.77 0.35
C ASP A 151 -32.52 0.92 1.87
N VAL A 152 -31.46 1.37 2.53
CA VAL A 152 -31.39 1.55 3.99
C VAL A 152 -31.38 3.03 4.36
N SER A 153 -31.85 3.33 5.57
CA SER A 153 -31.84 4.70 6.07
C SER A 153 -30.43 5.33 6.05
N PRO A 154 -30.29 6.63 5.70
CA PRO A 154 -29.00 7.32 5.72
C PRO A 154 -28.27 7.21 7.07
N ALA A 155 -29.02 7.23 8.17
CA ALA A 155 -28.49 7.06 9.52
C ALA A 155 -27.88 5.66 9.76
N LEU A 156 -28.50 4.60 9.25
CA LEU A 156 -27.92 3.25 9.34
C LEU A 156 -26.65 3.16 8.48
N ARG A 157 -26.68 3.72 7.27
CA ARG A 157 -25.49 3.77 6.40
C ARG A 157 -24.32 4.48 7.08
N GLU A 158 -24.55 5.64 7.70
CA GLU A 158 -23.54 6.37 8.46
C GLU A 158 -23.00 5.55 9.64
N ASN A 159 -23.88 4.94 10.44
CA ASN A 159 -23.45 4.08 11.54
C ASN A 159 -22.61 2.88 11.08
N ILE A 160 -22.91 2.31 9.91
CA ILE A 160 -22.12 1.19 9.34
C ILE A 160 -20.73 1.69 8.97
N LEU A 161 -20.63 2.86 8.33
CA LEU A 161 -19.35 3.46 7.97
C LEU A 161 -18.51 3.82 9.20
N ASP A 162 -19.12 4.40 10.23
CA ASP A 162 -18.44 4.71 11.49
C ASP A 162 -17.91 3.44 12.17
N PHE A 163 -18.73 2.39 12.22
CA PHE A 163 -18.30 1.10 12.76
C PHE A 163 -17.13 0.50 11.96
N ILE A 164 -17.22 0.48 10.62
CA ILE A 164 -16.16 -0.05 9.76
C ILE A 164 -14.86 0.75 9.94
N LYS A 165 -14.95 2.08 10.05
CA LYS A 165 -13.82 2.95 10.29
C LYS A 165 -13.15 2.67 11.64
N THR A 166 -13.94 2.60 12.72
CA THR A 166 -13.45 2.29 14.06
C THR A 166 -12.89 0.87 14.13
N TYR A 167 -13.52 -0.11 13.47
CA TYR A 167 -13.02 -1.47 13.36
C TYR A 167 -11.65 -1.52 12.66
N ASN A 168 -11.49 -0.79 11.56
CA ASN A 168 -10.20 -0.71 10.86
C ASN A 168 -9.10 -0.11 11.76
N ASN A 169 -9.45 0.91 12.54
CA ASN A 169 -8.53 1.57 13.46
C ASN A 169 -8.16 0.66 14.64
N TYR A 170 -9.12 -0.08 15.20
CA TYR A 170 -8.92 -1.13 16.21
C TYR A 170 -7.99 -2.23 15.67
N ALA A 171 -8.30 -2.77 14.48
CA ALA A 171 -7.50 -3.79 13.81
C ALA A 171 -6.07 -3.35 13.47
N SER A 172 -5.80 -2.04 13.49
CA SER A 172 -4.49 -1.47 13.18
C SER A 172 -3.81 -0.86 14.40
N SER A 173 -4.34 -1.01 15.62
CA SER A 173 -3.86 -0.32 16.82
C SER A 173 -2.36 -0.56 17.08
N GLU A 174 -1.92 -1.82 17.05
CA GLU A 174 -0.51 -2.18 17.26
C GLU A 174 0.39 -1.54 16.19
N HIS A 175 0.01 -1.67 14.92
CA HIS A 175 0.75 -1.06 13.82
C HIS A 175 0.83 0.47 13.97
N LEU A 176 -0.28 1.13 14.31
CA LEU A 176 -0.30 2.59 14.52
C LEU A 176 0.61 3.01 15.68
N LEU A 177 0.67 2.23 16.75
CA LEU A 177 1.57 2.48 17.88
C LEU A 177 3.04 2.35 17.47
N ASN A 178 3.40 1.28 16.74
CA ASN A 178 4.75 1.08 16.21
C ASN A 178 5.16 2.22 15.24
N GLN A 179 4.25 2.66 14.38
CA GLN A 179 4.49 3.79 13.48
C GLN A 179 4.70 5.10 14.25
N MET A 180 3.93 5.34 15.31
CA MET A 180 4.14 6.50 16.19
C MET A 180 5.48 6.42 16.92
N GLU A 181 5.91 5.25 17.38
CA GLU A 181 7.22 5.06 18.01
C GLU A 181 8.36 5.36 17.02
N SER A 182 8.33 4.75 15.83
CA SER A 182 9.33 5.00 14.78
C SER A 182 9.43 6.48 14.44
N LEU A 183 8.28 7.12 14.22
CA LEU A 183 8.22 8.54 13.89
C LEU A 183 8.65 9.43 15.05
N GLY A 184 8.44 9.00 16.29
CA GLY A 184 9.00 9.64 17.48
C GLY A 184 10.53 9.60 17.44
N ASN A 185 11.14 8.46 17.16
CA ASN A 185 12.60 8.34 17.05
C ASN A 185 13.18 9.24 15.93
N ASP A 186 12.48 9.35 14.80
CA ASP A 186 12.84 10.27 13.73
C ASP A 186 12.76 11.73 14.18
N ILE A 187 11.67 12.10 14.85
CA ILE A 187 11.50 13.46 15.40
C ILE A 187 12.61 13.77 16.41
N GLU A 188 12.96 12.83 17.29
CA GLU A 188 14.05 12.99 18.25
C GLU A 188 15.37 13.29 17.54
N SER A 189 15.66 12.58 16.45
CA SER A 189 16.86 12.79 15.64
C SER A 189 16.87 14.17 14.95
N LEU A 190 15.70 14.65 14.53
CA LEU A 190 15.53 15.91 13.81
C LEU A 190 15.45 17.16 14.71
N ILE A 191 15.11 17.01 15.99
CA ILE A 191 15.02 18.16 16.91
C ILE A 191 16.39 18.57 17.46
N LEU A 192 16.45 19.79 18.02
CA LEU A 192 17.66 20.32 18.63
C LEU A 192 18.18 19.38 19.74
N PRO A 193 19.51 19.12 19.83
CA PRO A 193 20.08 18.22 20.82
C PRO A 193 19.65 18.49 22.26
N SER A 194 19.46 19.76 22.63
CA SER A 194 19.00 20.18 23.97
C SER A 194 17.57 19.80 24.31
N GLN A 195 16.76 19.39 23.33
CA GLN A 195 15.35 18.99 23.51
C GLN A 195 15.15 17.48 23.42
N ARG A 196 16.15 16.72 22.94
CA ARG A 196 16.07 15.27 22.70
C ARG A 196 15.72 14.48 23.95
N GLU A 197 16.50 14.64 25.01
CA GLU A 197 16.26 13.94 26.28
C GLU A 197 14.86 14.23 26.85
N GLY A 198 14.41 15.47 26.73
CA GLY A 198 13.08 15.88 27.19
C GLY A 198 11.97 15.20 26.39
N PHE A 199 12.13 15.08 25.07
CA PHE A 199 11.17 14.43 24.19
C PHE A 199 11.17 12.90 24.35
N SER A 200 12.36 12.28 24.43
CA SER A 200 12.54 10.84 24.63
C SER A 200 11.81 10.36 25.90
N LYS A 201 11.93 11.11 27.01
CA LYS A 201 11.19 10.85 28.25
C LYS A 201 9.66 10.93 28.13
N LEU A 202 9.13 11.65 27.13
CA LEU A 202 7.69 11.66 26.86
C LEU A 202 7.28 10.43 26.05
N MET A 203 8.09 10.04 25.08
CA MET A 203 7.88 8.81 24.29
C MET A 203 7.95 7.56 25.17
N ASP A 204 8.84 7.53 26.16
CA ASP A 204 8.97 6.42 27.13
C ASP A 204 7.75 6.25 28.05
N GLN A 205 6.84 7.22 28.11
CA GLN A 205 5.60 7.10 28.89
C GLN A 205 4.51 6.33 28.14
N LEU A 206 4.69 6.11 26.84
CA LEU A 206 3.78 5.28 26.07
C LEU A 206 3.92 3.81 26.48
N ASP A 207 2.78 3.16 26.66
CA ASP A 207 2.67 1.72 26.79
C ASP A 207 2.83 1.08 25.42
N LYS A 208 4.08 0.73 25.08
CA LYS A 208 4.45 0.12 23.79
C LYS A 208 3.89 -1.30 23.60
N SER A 209 3.42 -1.90 24.69
CA SER A 209 2.84 -3.25 24.74
C SER A 209 1.32 -3.25 24.88
N ALA A 210 0.66 -2.10 24.67
CA ALA A 210 -0.79 -1.99 24.77
C ALA A 210 -1.46 -2.97 23.81
N ALA A 211 -2.46 -3.70 24.33
CA ALA A 211 -3.26 -4.60 23.52
C ALA A 211 -4.11 -3.82 22.50
N PRO A 212 -4.51 -4.44 21.37
CA PRO A 212 -5.42 -3.80 20.42
C PRO A 212 -6.68 -3.26 21.11
N GLY A 213 -7.00 -1.99 20.86
CA GLY A 213 -8.13 -1.29 21.49
C GLY A 213 -7.88 -0.69 22.88
N ASP A 214 -6.80 -1.04 23.57
CA ASP A 214 -6.37 -0.40 24.84
C ASP A 214 -5.62 0.92 24.55
N THR A 215 -6.39 1.94 24.20
CA THR A 215 -5.83 3.20 23.67
C THR A 215 -5.78 4.32 24.70
N GLU A 216 -6.54 4.24 25.78
CA GLU A 216 -6.85 5.37 26.67
C GLU A 216 -5.60 6.00 27.31
N LYS A 217 -4.76 5.19 27.94
CA LYS A 217 -3.51 5.65 28.59
C LYS A 217 -2.56 6.33 27.60
N ASN A 218 -2.35 5.69 26.45
CA ASN A 218 -1.46 6.22 25.41
C ASN A 218 -2.03 7.51 24.81
N THR A 219 -3.33 7.54 24.51
CA THR A 219 -4.03 8.74 24.04
C THR A 219 -3.90 9.90 25.03
N GLU A 220 -3.98 9.65 26.34
CA GLU A 220 -3.78 10.68 27.36
C GLU A 220 -2.37 11.29 27.28
N VAL A 221 -1.33 10.45 27.24
CA VAL A 221 0.07 10.89 27.12
C VAL A 221 0.27 11.68 25.81
N ILE A 222 -0.25 11.17 24.70
CA ILE A 222 -0.10 11.78 23.37
C ILE A 222 -0.75 13.17 23.34
N ASN A 223 -2.03 13.26 23.70
CA ASN A 223 -2.81 14.48 23.58
C ASN A 223 -2.42 15.55 24.61
N LYS A 224 -2.02 15.15 25.84
CA LYS A 224 -1.68 16.11 26.91
C LYS A 224 -0.20 16.48 26.96
N LEU A 225 0.70 15.60 26.51
CA LEU A 225 2.15 15.79 26.68
C LEU A 225 2.88 15.90 25.36
N ILE A 226 2.78 14.89 24.49
CA ILE A 226 3.60 14.77 23.26
C ILE A 226 3.20 15.82 22.22
N ILE A 227 1.93 15.86 21.79
CA ILE A 227 1.46 16.84 20.79
C ILE A 227 1.68 18.29 21.26
N PRO A 228 1.38 18.66 22.53
CA PRO A 228 1.69 19.99 23.04
C PRO A 228 3.19 20.31 23.07
N PHE A 229 4.06 19.33 23.36
CA PHE A 229 5.51 19.51 23.27
C PHE A 229 5.93 19.84 21.83
N LEU A 230 5.50 19.04 20.85
CA LEU A 230 5.84 19.22 19.44
C LEU A 230 5.33 20.55 18.89
N SER A 231 4.08 20.91 19.23
CA SER A 231 3.49 22.20 18.87
C SER A 231 4.32 23.37 19.39
N ARG A 232 4.69 23.36 20.69
CA ARG A 232 5.53 24.41 21.29
C ARG A 232 6.92 24.47 20.65
N TYR A 233 7.51 23.32 20.34
CA TYR A 233 8.80 23.24 19.67
C TYR A 233 8.74 23.92 18.30
N ILE A 234 7.81 23.49 17.43
CA ILE A 234 7.63 24.04 16.07
C ILE A 234 7.39 25.54 16.11
N SER A 235 6.51 26.02 17.00
CA SER A 235 6.23 27.46 17.12
C SER A 235 7.44 28.28 17.55
N ARG A 236 8.29 27.76 18.45
CA ARG A 236 9.48 28.48 18.94
C ARG A 236 10.60 28.48 17.91
N THR A 237 10.86 27.34 17.29
CA THR A 237 11.98 27.18 16.34
C THR A 237 11.62 27.60 14.92
N HIS A 238 10.34 27.91 14.65
CA HIS A 238 9.82 28.16 13.31
C HIS A 238 10.18 27.02 12.34
N ASN A 239 10.23 25.78 12.85
CA ASN A 239 10.66 24.62 12.06
C ASN A 239 9.48 24.13 11.22
N TYR A 240 9.38 24.67 10.01
CA TYR A 240 8.36 24.30 9.03
C TYR A 240 8.79 23.16 8.09
N GLY A 241 9.94 22.52 8.36
CA GLY A 241 10.51 21.43 7.56
C GLY A 241 10.11 20.05 8.07
N ALA A 242 11.06 19.11 8.07
CA ALA A 242 10.84 17.70 8.37
C ALA A 242 10.15 17.44 9.73
N VAL A 243 10.50 18.19 10.78
CA VAL A 243 9.87 18.03 12.11
C VAL A 243 8.37 18.33 12.08
N ARG A 244 7.94 19.35 11.34
CA ARG A 244 6.51 19.67 11.21
C ARG A 244 5.78 18.58 10.45
N THR A 245 6.33 18.10 9.34
CA THR A 245 5.75 17.01 8.55
C THR A 245 5.59 15.74 9.39
N ALA A 246 6.65 15.35 10.09
CA ALA A 246 6.62 14.20 11.00
C ALA A 246 5.60 14.40 12.14
N THR A 247 5.52 15.59 12.74
CA THR A 247 4.53 15.90 13.78
C THR A 247 3.08 15.80 13.29
N VAL A 248 2.81 16.28 12.06
CA VAL A 248 1.47 16.17 11.46
C VAL A 248 1.12 14.70 11.24
N LEU A 249 2.04 13.90 10.70
CA LEU A 249 1.82 12.48 10.48
C LEU A 249 1.64 11.72 11.80
N PHE A 250 2.44 12.02 12.82
CA PHE A 250 2.30 11.49 14.17
C PHE A 250 0.90 11.79 14.73
N SER A 251 0.44 13.03 14.56
CA SER A 251 -0.89 13.44 15.05
C SER A 251 -2.01 12.72 14.30
N LEU A 252 -1.86 12.46 13.01
CA LEU A 252 -2.82 11.67 12.22
C LEU A 252 -2.91 10.23 12.73
N TYR A 253 -1.76 9.60 13.02
CA TYR A 253 -1.73 8.25 13.59
C TYR A 253 -2.30 8.23 15.01
N ALA A 254 -2.02 9.24 15.83
CA ALA A 254 -2.60 9.37 17.16
C ALA A 254 -4.13 9.43 17.13
N VAL A 255 -4.71 10.21 16.22
CA VAL A 255 -6.17 10.29 16.06
C VAL A 255 -6.75 8.95 15.63
N LYS A 256 -6.11 8.24 14.69
CA LYS A 256 -6.55 6.90 14.28
C LYS A 256 -6.43 5.90 15.43
N TYR A 257 -5.35 5.95 16.19
CA TYR A 257 -5.11 5.08 17.34
C TYR A 257 -6.18 5.30 18.41
N GLU A 258 -6.45 6.55 18.79
CA GLU A 258 -7.54 6.92 19.70
C GLU A 258 -8.91 6.42 19.20
N ASP A 259 -9.20 6.61 17.90
CA ASP A 259 -10.44 6.18 17.27
C ASP A 259 -10.60 4.66 17.19
N GLY A 260 -9.53 3.89 17.42
CA GLY A 260 -9.50 2.42 17.49
C GLY A 260 -9.85 1.83 18.86
N ASN A 261 -10.37 2.63 19.80
CA ASN A 261 -10.77 2.17 21.13
C ASN A 261 -11.84 1.07 21.10
N GLU A 262 -11.66 0.01 21.90
CA GLU A 262 -12.57 -1.14 21.93
C GLU A 262 -13.97 -0.80 22.48
N ASP A 263 -14.07 0.00 23.53
CA ASP A 263 -15.37 0.41 24.09
C ASP A 263 -16.19 1.19 23.06
N LYS A 264 -15.53 2.08 22.32
CA LYS A 264 -16.16 2.83 21.23
C LYS A 264 -16.64 1.90 20.12
N LEU A 265 -15.82 0.91 19.72
CA LEU A 265 -16.20 -0.10 18.73
C LEU A 265 -17.47 -0.85 19.16
N ASN A 266 -17.50 -1.33 20.40
CA ASN A 266 -18.62 -2.05 20.99
C ASN A 266 -19.89 -1.19 21.10
N GLN A 267 -19.75 0.11 21.40
CA GLN A 267 -20.86 1.07 21.40
C GLN A 267 -21.45 1.27 20.01
N LEU A 268 -20.60 1.46 18.99
CA LEU A 268 -21.03 1.59 17.60
C LEU A 268 -21.72 0.32 17.11
N PHE A 269 -21.16 -0.85 17.44
CA PHE A 269 -21.78 -2.14 17.12
C PHE A 269 -23.16 -2.30 17.78
N THR A 270 -23.27 -1.95 19.06
CA THR A 270 -24.55 -1.96 19.79
C THR A 270 -25.57 -1.00 19.17
N LYS A 271 -25.12 0.15 18.65
CA LYS A 271 -25.98 1.11 17.95
C LYS A 271 -26.49 0.51 16.63
N LEU A 272 -25.63 -0.20 15.90
CA LEU A 272 -25.99 -0.90 14.66
C LEU A 272 -27.05 -1.98 14.89
N THR A 273 -26.83 -2.88 15.84
CA THR A 273 -27.73 -4.02 16.09
C THR A 273 -29.11 -3.60 16.61
N LYS A 274 -29.24 -2.36 17.12
CA LYS A 274 -30.53 -1.77 17.55
C LYS A 274 -31.38 -1.26 16.39
N HIS A 275 -30.82 -1.01 15.20
CA HIS A 275 -31.61 -0.56 14.05
C HIS A 275 -32.58 -1.66 13.55
N SER A 276 -33.80 -1.27 13.19
CA SER A 276 -34.81 -2.17 12.63
C SER A 276 -34.32 -2.85 11.35
N ASP A 277 -33.75 -2.06 10.45
CA ASP A 277 -33.34 -2.53 9.12
C ASP A 277 -32.16 -3.50 9.23
N PHE A 278 -31.25 -3.27 10.20
CA PHE A 278 -30.18 -4.21 10.51
C PHE A 278 -30.75 -5.58 10.89
N LYS A 279 -31.73 -5.62 11.80
CA LYS A 279 -32.38 -6.89 12.21
C LYS A 279 -33.15 -7.57 11.07
N MET A 280 -33.64 -6.80 10.10
CA MET A 280 -34.38 -7.32 8.96
C MET A 280 -33.47 -7.99 7.92
N PHE A 281 -32.30 -7.41 7.66
CA PHE A 281 -31.43 -7.80 6.55
C PHE A 281 -30.17 -8.58 6.98
N PHE A 282 -29.76 -8.48 8.25
CA PHE A 282 -28.64 -9.25 8.77
C PHE A 282 -29.06 -10.70 9.07
N LYS A 283 -28.27 -11.67 8.60
CA LYS A 283 -28.50 -13.10 8.84
C LYS A 283 -27.42 -13.62 9.80
N GLY A 284 -27.81 -14.42 10.79
CA GLY A 284 -26.89 -14.98 11.79
C GLY A 284 -26.99 -14.27 13.14
N VAL A 285 -26.07 -14.61 14.05
CA VAL A 285 -25.98 -14.03 15.41
C VAL A 285 -24.92 -12.93 15.39
N PRO A 286 -25.30 -11.64 15.44
CA PRO A 286 -24.37 -10.53 15.25
C PRO A 286 -23.16 -10.60 16.20
N GLU A 287 -23.38 -10.85 17.48
CA GLU A 287 -22.35 -10.89 18.51
C GLU A 287 -21.32 -12.00 18.25
N GLU A 288 -21.76 -13.19 17.81
CA GLU A 288 -20.85 -14.28 17.44
C GLU A 288 -20.04 -13.92 16.18
N THR A 289 -20.66 -13.26 15.20
CA THR A 289 -19.95 -12.85 13.98
C THR A 289 -18.91 -11.76 14.26
N LEU A 290 -19.15 -10.87 15.22
CA LEU A 290 -18.16 -9.87 15.67
C LEU A 290 -17.00 -10.54 16.40
N ALA A 291 -17.30 -11.46 17.33
CA ALA A 291 -16.26 -12.19 18.07
C ALA A 291 -15.33 -12.95 17.11
N LYS A 292 -15.89 -13.65 16.12
CA LYS A 292 -15.08 -14.31 15.06
C LYS A 292 -14.27 -13.32 14.24
N ALA A 293 -14.85 -12.17 13.89
CA ALA A 293 -14.13 -11.14 13.14
C ALA A 293 -12.93 -10.61 13.94
N MET A 294 -13.09 -10.39 15.25
CA MET A 294 -12.01 -9.97 16.14
C MET A 294 -10.97 -11.07 16.36
N GLU A 295 -11.38 -12.35 16.47
CA GLU A 295 -10.46 -13.48 16.55
C GLU A 295 -9.58 -13.61 15.30
N ASN A 296 -10.17 -13.37 14.12
CA ASN A 296 -9.44 -13.35 12.85
C ASN A 296 -8.41 -12.21 12.74
N LEU A 297 -8.51 -11.17 13.59
CA LEU A 297 -7.50 -10.11 13.70
C LEU A 297 -6.29 -10.51 14.57
N GLY A 298 -6.31 -11.70 15.19
CA GLY A 298 -5.22 -12.20 15.99
C GLY A 298 -3.87 -12.24 15.25
N PRO A 299 -2.76 -12.45 15.97
CA PRO A 299 -1.43 -12.42 15.39
C PRO A 299 -1.37 -13.35 14.17
N GLN A 300 -1.11 -12.76 13.00
CA GLN A 300 -0.94 -13.51 11.77
C GLN A 300 0.17 -14.54 11.99
N SER A 301 0.08 -15.69 11.31
CA SER A 301 1.12 -16.71 11.44
C SER A 301 2.51 -16.11 11.17
N GLU A 302 3.53 -16.56 11.90
CA GLU A 302 4.91 -16.07 11.78
C GLU A 302 5.39 -16.08 10.30
N LYS A 303 4.98 -17.10 9.53
CA LYS A 303 5.22 -17.21 8.09
C LYS A 303 4.56 -16.10 7.25
N ALA A 304 3.36 -15.66 7.62
CA ALA A 304 2.64 -14.59 6.91
C ALA A 304 3.37 -13.23 7.00
N MET A 305 4.09 -12.99 8.09
CA MET A 305 4.80 -11.74 8.34
C MET A 305 6.26 -11.78 7.87
N LYS A 306 6.89 -12.96 7.85
CA LYS A 306 8.33 -13.09 7.63
C LYS A 306 8.78 -12.64 6.24
N PHE A 307 8.07 -13.03 5.18
CA PHE A 307 8.42 -12.59 3.83
C PHE A 307 8.30 -11.05 3.66
N PRO A 308 7.16 -10.39 4.00
CA PRO A 308 7.05 -8.94 3.93
C PRO A 308 8.08 -8.20 4.78
N GLU A 309 8.42 -8.71 5.97
CA GLU A 309 9.44 -8.14 6.84
C GLU A 309 10.82 -8.20 6.18
N MET A 310 11.21 -9.37 5.66
CA MET A 310 12.51 -9.54 4.98
C MET A 310 12.61 -8.73 3.71
N LEU A 311 11.54 -8.66 2.91
CA LEU A 311 11.49 -7.81 1.73
C LEU A 311 11.64 -6.33 2.11
N THR A 312 11.00 -5.88 3.19
CA THR A 312 11.11 -4.49 3.66
C THR A 312 12.53 -4.16 4.10
N LYS A 313 13.19 -5.05 4.86
CA LYS A 313 14.61 -4.89 5.26
C LYS A 313 15.53 -4.86 4.04
N LEU A 314 15.31 -5.75 3.07
CA LEU A 314 16.09 -5.79 1.83
C LEU A 314 15.95 -4.48 1.05
N ILE A 315 14.72 -4.00 0.86
CA ILE A 315 14.45 -2.73 0.17
C ILE A 315 15.10 -1.56 0.91
N GLN A 316 14.95 -1.51 2.24
CA GLN A 316 15.56 -0.47 3.05
C GLN A 316 17.08 -0.42 2.85
N LYS A 317 17.78 -1.54 3.03
CA LYS A 317 19.24 -1.63 2.83
C LYS A 317 19.65 -1.29 1.41
N GLY A 318 18.86 -1.71 0.43
CA GLY A 318 19.07 -1.36 -0.98
C GLY A 318 18.98 0.14 -1.23
N THR A 319 17.98 0.83 -0.64
CA THR A 319 17.82 2.28 -0.75
C THR A 319 18.89 3.08 0.02
N GLU A 320 19.46 2.49 1.08
CA GLU A 320 20.60 3.06 1.83
C GLU A 320 21.94 2.88 1.08
N GLY A 321 21.97 2.07 0.01
CA GLY A 321 23.13 1.85 -0.85
C GLY A 321 24.01 0.67 -0.44
N SER A 322 23.61 -0.12 0.57
CA SER A 322 24.35 -1.33 0.99
C SER A 322 24.41 -2.39 -0.13
N ALA A 323 23.43 -2.40 -1.03
CA ALA A 323 23.38 -3.29 -2.20
C ALA A 323 24.17 -2.75 -3.43
N GLY A 324 25.01 -1.73 -3.24
CA GLY A 324 25.69 -1.01 -4.31
C GLY A 324 24.97 0.30 -4.65
N SER A 325 25.74 1.39 -4.72
CA SER A 325 25.22 2.75 -4.99
C SER A 325 24.51 2.87 -6.35
N GLU A 326 24.93 2.06 -7.31
CA GLU A 326 24.38 1.96 -8.65
C GLU A 326 22.98 1.33 -8.69
N ASN A 327 22.61 0.57 -7.64
CA ASN A 327 21.35 -0.15 -7.57
C ASN A 327 20.28 0.62 -6.78
N VAL A 328 20.65 1.68 -6.06
CA VAL A 328 19.75 2.47 -5.20
C VAL A 328 18.48 2.90 -5.95
N GLU A 329 18.61 3.37 -7.19
CA GLU A 329 17.47 3.80 -8.01
C GLU A 329 16.50 2.65 -8.30
N ARG A 330 17.00 1.42 -8.55
CA ARG A 330 16.16 0.23 -8.79
C ARG A 330 15.36 -0.15 -7.55
N TYR A 331 15.98 -0.09 -6.36
CA TYR A 331 15.26 -0.32 -5.10
C TYR A 331 14.16 0.71 -4.86
N TYR A 332 14.39 1.99 -5.20
CA TYR A 332 13.35 3.01 -5.16
C TYR A 332 12.22 2.76 -6.18
N GLN A 333 12.55 2.26 -7.38
CA GLN A 333 11.54 1.90 -8.40
C GLN A 333 10.64 0.78 -7.87
N VAL A 334 11.22 -0.31 -7.36
CA VAL A 334 10.47 -1.41 -6.73
C VAL A 334 9.60 -0.92 -5.57
N LEU A 335 10.15 -0.10 -4.67
CA LEU A 335 9.38 0.48 -3.57
C LEU A 335 8.18 1.30 -4.08
N ASN A 336 8.40 2.15 -5.09
CA ASN A 336 7.34 2.97 -5.68
C ASN A 336 6.26 2.10 -6.33
N HIS A 337 6.62 1.02 -7.03
CA HIS A 337 5.68 0.08 -7.63
C HIS A 337 4.85 -0.67 -6.58
N LEU A 338 5.48 -1.14 -5.49
CA LEU A 338 4.76 -1.77 -4.38
C LEU A 338 3.76 -0.80 -3.74
N LEU A 339 4.18 0.44 -3.45
CA LEU A 339 3.29 1.47 -2.88
C LEU A 339 2.17 1.88 -3.82
N MET A 340 2.38 1.78 -5.13
CA MET A 340 1.39 2.12 -6.13
C MET A 340 0.20 1.16 -6.13
N ASN A 341 0.46 -0.13 -5.92
CA ASN A 341 -0.57 -1.16 -5.81
C ASN A 341 -1.43 -0.97 -4.54
N GLU A 342 -0.90 -0.31 -3.51
CA GLU A 342 -1.61 0.07 -2.27
C GLU A 342 -2.40 1.39 -2.38
N SER A 343 -2.51 1.95 -3.59
CA SER A 343 -3.27 3.18 -3.84
C SER A 343 -4.77 2.98 -3.59
N VAL A 344 -5.43 3.99 -3.01
CA VAL A 344 -6.90 4.04 -2.87
C VAL A 344 -7.63 3.97 -4.22
N TYR A 345 -6.93 4.26 -5.32
CA TYR A 345 -7.45 4.17 -6.68
C TYR A 345 -7.32 2.76 -7.28
N MET A 346 -6.66 1.81 -6.59
CA MET A 346 -6.56 0.38 -6.92
C MET A 346 -7.47 -0.47 -6.03
N PRO A 347 -8.76 -0.64 -6.36
CA PRO A 347 -9.67 -1.46 -5.54
C PRO A 347 -9.52 -2.97 -5.84
N LEU A 348 -8.29 -3.45 -6.02
CA LEU A 348 -7.98 -4.85 -6.31
C LEU A 348 -7.19 -5.43 -5.15
N LEU A 349 -7.42 -6.69 -4.83
CA LEU A 349 -6.49 -7.43 -3.99
C LEU A 349 -5.20 -7.63 -4.79
N HIS A 350 -4.06 -7.36 -4.18
CA HIS A 350 -2.76 -7.42 -4.84
C HIS A 350 -1.84 -8.36 -4.09
N LEU A 351 -1.34 -9.40 -4.75
CA LEU A 351 -0.50 -10.41 -4.15
C LEU A 351 0.84 -10.49 -4.86
N LEU A 352 1.89 -10.59 -4.06
CA LEU A 352 3.26 -10.75 -4.51
C LEU A 352 3.75 -12.13 -4.06
N ILE A 353 4.04 -13.00 -5.02
CA ILE A 353 4.28 -14.43 -4.78
C ILE A 353 5.61 -14.85 -5.43
N PRO A 354 6.75 -14.52 -4.80
CA PRO A 354 8.02 -15.14 -5.14
C PRO A 354 8.10 -16.55 -4.54
N PHE A 355 8.58 -17.51 -5.31
CA PHE A 355 8.87 -18.84 -4.82
C PHE A 355 9.98 -19.51 -5.64
N ARG A 356 10.70 -20.44 -5.00
CA ARG A 356 11.61 -21.36 -5.68
C ARG A 356 11.06 -22.76 -5.58
N TYR A 357 10.77 -23.37 -6.73
CA TYR A 357 10.23 -24.73 -6.82
C TYR A 357 11.03 -25.53 -7.84
N GLN A 358 11.54 -26.70 -7.43
CA GLN A 358 12.38 -27.55 -8.30
C GLN A 358 13.56 -26.79 -8.94
N GLU A 359 14.29 -26.01 -8.14
CA GLU A 359 15.40 -25.16 -8.60
C GLU A 359 15.00 -24.09 -9.64
N LYS A 360 13.70 -23.80 -9.78
CA LYS A 360 13.19 -22.73 -10.61
C LYS A 360 12.71 -21.58 -9.75
N ASN A 361 13.37 -20.44 -9.92
CA ASN A 361 12.96 -19.17 -9.36
C ASN A 361 11.79 -18.62 -10.15
N VAL A 362 10.70 -18.31 -9.45
CA VAL A 362 9.49 -17.76 -10.02
C VAL A 362 9.11 -16.50 -9.26
N MET A 363 8.88 -15.42 -10.01
CA MET A 363 8.35 -14.18 -9.46
C MET A 363 6.95 -13.97 -10.01
N SER A 364 5.94 -13.94 -9.13
CA SER A 364 4.55 -13.74 -9.55
C SER A 364 3.92 -12.52 -8.88
N GLU A 365 3.03 -11.87 -9.62
CA GLU A 365 2.19 -10.77 -9.17
C GLU A 365 0.75 -11.06 -9.60
N MET A 366 -0.20 -10.91 -8.68
CA MET A 366 -1.60 -11.24 -8.91
C MET A 366 -2.51 -10.11 -8.47
N TRP A 367 -3.47 -9.77 -9.33
CA TRP A 367 -4.56 -8.85 -9.01
C TRP A 367 -5.89 -9.58 -9.06
N VAL A 368 -6.74 -9.36 -8.06
CA VAL A 368 -8.06 -9.98 -7.96
C VAL A 368 -9.14 -8.92 -7.72
N ASP A 369 -10.14 -8.87 -8.59
CA ASP A 369 -11.44 -8.25 -8.29
C ASP A 369 -12.39 -9.34 -7.78
N PRO A 370 -12.66 -9.39 -6.47
CA PRO A 370 -13.54 -10.41 -5.88
C PRO A 370 -15.02 -10.21 -6.25
N ASP A 371 -15.38 -9.02 -6.73
CA ASP A 371 -16.75 -8.60 -7.05
C ASP A 371 -16.78 -8.00 -8.47
N ALA A 372 -16.31 -8.76 -9.46
CA ALA A 372 -16.35 -8.35 -10.86
C ALA A 372 -17.81 -8.26 -11.38
N GLU A 373 -18.09 -7.32 -12.29
CA GLU A 373 -19.43 -7.05 -12.85
C GLU A 373 -20.50 -6.59 -11.81
N ARG A 374 -20.15 -5.61 -10.97
CA ARG A 374 -20.97 -5.03 -9.86
C ARG A 374 -22.38 -4.53 -10.22
N GLU A 375 -22.67 -4.35 -11.51
CA GLU A 375 -23.89 -3.67 -11.97
C GLU A 375 -25.15 -4.55 -11.99
N LYS A 376 -25.04 -5.86 -11.73
CA LYS A 376 -26.19 -6.77 -11.72
C LYS A 376 -26.46 -7.27 -10.30
N SER A 377 -27.54 -6.78 -9.71
CA SER A 377 -27.98 -7.05 -8.32
C SER A 377 -28.26 -8.53 -7.99
N ASP A 378 -28.20 -9.42 -8.97
CA ASP A 378 -28.60 -10.83 -8.86
C ASP A 378 -27.60 -11.80 -9.54
N ALA A 379 -26.43 -11.30 -9.96
CA ALA A 379 -25.38 -12.14 -10.51
C ALA A 379 -24.62 -12.84 -9.37
N ALA A 380 -24.34 -14.14 -9.51
CA ALA A 380 -23.40 -14.84 -8.63
C ALA A 380 -22.07 -14.07 -8.60
N LYS A 381 -21.38 -14.05 -7.44
CA LYS A 381 -20.08 -13.36 -7.29
C LYS A 381 -19.11 -13.88 -8.36
N LYS A 382 -18.84 -13.04 -9.36
CA LYS A 382 -17.82 -13.30 -10.36
C LYS A 382 -16.50 -12.76 -9.87
N GLN A 383 -15.46 -13.54 -10.03
CA GLN A 383 -14.11 -13.15 -9.66
C GLN A 383 -13.30 -12.98 -10.94
N LYS A 384 -12.61 -11.85 -11.05
CA LYS A 384 -11.67 -11.62 -12.14
C LYS A 384 -10.26 -11.62 -11.59
N ILE A 385 -9.42 -12.48 -12.16
CA ILE A 385 -8.07 -12.73 -11.70
C ILE A 385 -7.13 -12.40 -12.85
N PHE A 386 -6.09 -11.64 -12.55
CA PHE A 386 -4.98 -11.38 -13.45
C PHE A 386 -3.69 -11.78 -12.76
N ILE A 387 -2.89 -12.63 -13.39
CA ILE A 387 -1.61 -13.09 -12.87
C ILE A 387 -0.54 -12.78 -13.89
N LYS A 388 0.53 -12.13 -13.48
CA LYS A 388 1.79 -12.05 -14.21
C LYS A 388 2.81 -12.89 -13.46
N PHE A 389 3.56 -13.71 -14.16
CA PHE A 389 4.67 -14.42 -13.53
C PHE A 389 5.84 -14.58 -14.49
N SER A 390 7.04 -14.49 -13.95
CA SER A 390 8.28 -14.75 -14.66
C SER A 390 8.96 -15.97 -14.06
N ILE A 391 9.44 -16.86 -14.93
CA ILE A 391 10.22 -18.03 -14.55
C ILE A 391 11.64 -17.82 -15.09
N GLN A 392 12.63 -17.88 -14.19
CA GLN A 392 14.03 -17.70 -14.56
C GLN A 392 14.45 -18.71 -15.65
N ASP A 393 15.16 -18.19 -16.66
CA ASP A 393 15.58 -18.89 -17.89
C ASP A 393 14.47 -19.33 -18.85
N VAL A 394 13.20 -19.09 -18.54
CA VAL A 394 12.07 -19.41 -19.42
C VAL A 394 11.44 -18.13 -19.97
N GLY A 395 11.13 -17.16 -19.12
CA GLY A 395 10.55 -15.86 -19.48
C GLY A 395 9.18 -15.59 -18.86
N ASN A 396 8.51 -14.56 -19.38
CA ASN A 396 7.28 -13.98 -18.83
C ASN A 396 6.01 -14.68 -19.32
N PHE A 397 5.09 -14.88 -18.41
CA PHE A 397 3.76 -15.42 -18.62
C PHE A 397 2.70 -14.47 -18.06
N GLU A 398 1.51 -14.50 -18.67
CA GLU A 398 0.34 -13.80 -18.15
C GLU A 398 -0.89 -14.70 -18.20
N LEU A 399 -1.75 -14.60 -17.20
CA LEU A 399 -3.00 -15.36 -17.12
C LEU A 399 -4.13 -14.40 -16.74
N ILE A 400 -5.18 -14.39 -17.55
CA ILE A 400 -6.43 -13.67 -17.27
C ILE A 400 -7.53 -14.70 -17.11
N SER A 401 -8.25 -14.66 -15.99
CA SER A 401 -9.30 -15.62 -15.67
C SER A 401 -10.54 -14.93 -15.14
N MET A 402 -11.71 -15.41 -15.57
CA MET A 402 -13.00 -15.12 -14.95
C MET A 402 -13.55 -16.42 -14.35
N VAL A 403 -13.84 -16.38 -13.06
CA VAL A 403 -14.44 -17.49 -12.30
C VAL A 403 -15.88 -17.13 -11.93
N ASP A 404 -16.82 -17.98 -12.30
CA ASP A 404 -18.25 -17.83 -12.02
C ASP A 404 -18.85 -19.16 -11.56
N ASN A 405 -19.12 -19.26 -10.25
CA ASN A 405 -19.73 -20.43 -9.62
C ASN A 405 -19.05 -21.77 -10.03
N GLY A 406 -17.72 -21.80 -9.94
CA GLY A 406 -16.89 -22.94 -10.33
C GLY A 406 -16.64 -23.10 -11.84
N ASN A 407 -17.28 -22.29 -12.69
CA ASN A 407 -16.95 -22.23 -14.12
C ASN A 407 -15.80 -21.27 -14.37
N VAL A 408 -14.88 -21.63 -15.26
CA VAL A 408 -13.66 -20.87 -15.54
C VAL A 408 -13.59 -20.54 -17.02
N ASN A 409 -13.40 -19.26 -17.34
CA ASN A 409 -12.96 -18.79 -18.65
C ASN A 409 -11.56 -18.21 -18.49
N MET A 410 -10.59 -18.71 -19.25
CA MET A 410 -9.18 -18.37 -19.04
C MET A 410 -8.46 -18.08 -20.35
N GLN A 411 -7.54 -17.12 -20.31
CA GLN A 411 -6.56 -16.84 -21.35
C GLN A 411 -5.16 -16.91 -20.74
N ILE A 412 -4.25 -17.60 -21.42
CA ILE A 412 -2.86 -17.76 -20.97
C ILE A 412 -1.94 -17.30 -22.09
N PHE A 413 -1.05 -16.38 -21.76
CA PHE A 413 -0.03 -15.86 -22.65
C PHE A 413 1.33 -16.43 -22.26
N ILE A 414 1.95 -17.17 -23.17
CA ILE A 414 3.23 -17.86 -22.96
C ILE A 414 4.39 -17.10 -23.63
N PRO A 415 5.62 -17.17 -23.12
CA PRO A 415 6.75 -16.49 -23.74
C PRO A 415 7.12 -17.17 -25.07
N PRO A 416 7.62 -16.42 -26.07
CA PRO A 416 7.98 -16.97 -27.38
C PRO A 416 9.17 -17.95 -27.32
N THR A 417 9.91 -17.95 -26.21
CA THR A 417 11.02 -18.85 -25.90
C THR A 417 10.56 -20.25 -25.49
N LEU A 418 9.30 -20.42 -25.09
CA LEU A 418 8.76 -21.70 -24.65
C LEU A 418 8.57 -22.64 -25.86
N LYS A 419 9.17 -23.82 -25.78
CA LYS A 419 9.15 -24.83 -26.86
C LYS A 419 8.04 -25.87 -26.71
N GLU A 420 7.37 -25.89 -25.56
CA GLU A 420 6.32 -26.86 -25.27
C GLU A 420 5.08 -26.56 -26.14
N PRO A 421 4.46 -27.57 -26.79
CA PRO A 421 3.26 -27.37 -27.58
C PRO A 421 2.09 -26.83 -26.75
N GLU A 422 1.36 -25.85 -27.28
CA GLU A 422 0.20 -25.22 -26.63
C GLU A 422 -0.85 -26.25 -26.17
N GLU A 423 -1.09 -27.30 -26.97
CA GLU A 423 -2.05 -28.36 -26.65
C GLU A 423 -1.69 -29.12 -25.35
N ASN A 424 -0.40 -29.35 -25.09
CA ASN A 424 0.06 -30.04 -23.88
C ASN A 424 -0.13 -29.16 -22.64
N ILE A 425 0.19 -27.87 -22.77
CA ILE A 425 -0.01 -26.87 -21.71
C ILE A 425 -1.50 -26.76 -21.40
N SER A 426 -2.34 -26.59 -22.42
CA SER A 426 -3.79 -26.48 -22.28
C SER A 426 -4.38 -27.68 -21.56
N ARG A 427 -4.04 -28.90 -22.01
CA ARG A 427 -4.53 -30.14 -21.39
C ARG A 427 -4.12 -30.23 -19.92
N SER A 428 -2.85 -29.95 -19.61
CA SER A 428 -2.33 -30.05 -18.24
C SER A 428 -3.06 -29.10 -17.30
N ILE A 429 -3.32 -27.86 -17.74
CA ILE A 429 -4.02 -26.86 -16.92
C ILE A 429 -5.50 -27.21 -16.77
N GLN A 430 -6.15 -27.70 -17.82
CA GLN A 430 -7.53 -28.20 -17.74
C GLN A 430 -7.66 -29.35 -16.75
N ASP A 431 -6.71 -30.29 -16.75
CA ASP A 431 -6.68 -31.39 -15.80
C ASP A 431 -6.48 -30.89 -14.36
N ILE A 432 -5.59 -29.92 -14.13
CA ILE A 432 -5.41 -29.27 -12.82
C ILE A 432 -6.72 -28.63 -12.35
N LEU A 433 -7.36 -27.81 -13.18
CA LEU A 433 -8.61 -27.12 -12.82
C LEU A 433 -9.72 -28.11 -12.51
N LYS A 434 -9.88 -29.15 -13.33
CA LYS A 434 -10.89 -30.19 -13.13
C LYS A 434 -10.67 -30.99 -11.86
N ASN A 435 -9.42 -31.34 -11.55
CA ASN A 435 -9.07 -32.05 -10.31
C ASN A 435 -9.35 -31.20 -9.06
N ASN A 436 -9.38 -29.88 -9.19
CA ASN A 436 -9.73 -28.94 -8.12
C ASN A 436 -11.22 -28.51 -8.15
N GLY A 437 -12.07 -29.23 -8.90
CA GLY A 437 -13.52 -29.01 -8.90
C GLY A 437 -14.01 -27.88 -9.80
N PHE A 438 -13.14 -27.32 -10.65
CA PHE A 438 -13.52 -26.28 -11.61
C PHE A 438 -13.94 -26.88 -12.96
N ASN A 439 -14.84 -26.17 -13.64
CA ASN A 439 -15.32 -26.51 -14.96
C ASN A 439 -14.82 -25.48 -15.99
N VAL A 440 -13.88 -25.89 -16.83
CA VAL A 440 -13.33 -25.00 -17.88
C VAL A 440 -14.34 -24.86 -19.02
N LYS A 441 -14.84 -23.64 -19.21
CA LYS A 441 -15.78 -23.29 -20.29
C LYS A 441 -15.07 -22.87 -21.56
N ASN A 442 -14.04 -22.02 -21.41
CA ASN A 442 -13.17 -21.59 -22.48
C ASN A 442 -11.73 -21.50 -21.96
N MET A 443 -10.77 -21.92 -22.78
CA MET A 443 -9.34 -21.76 -22.52
C MET A 443 -8.63 -21.43 -23.81
N GLU A 444 -8.01 -20.26 -23.85
CA GLU A 444 -7.22 -19.80 -24.99
C GLU A 444 -5.76 -19.68 -24.57
N ILE A 445 -4.87 -20.16 -25.43
CA ILE A 445 -3.42 -19.97 -25.27
C ILE A 445 -2.96 -19.08 -26.41
N GLY A 446 -2.15 -18.08 -26.08
CA GLY A 446 -1.55 -17.17 -27.05
C GLY A 446 -0.09 -16.88 -26.72
N VAL A 447 0.64 -16.32 -27.68
CA VAL A 447 2.02 -15.88 -27.45
C VAL A 447 2.02 -14.48 -26.84
N LEU A 448 2.79 -14.29 -25.77
CA LEU A 448 2.99 -13.00 -25.12
C LEU A 448 3.87 -12.10 -26.00
N THR A 449 3.22 -11.23 -26.77
CA THR A 449 3.90 -10.27 -27.65
C THR A 449 4.14 -8.91 -26.98
N ARG A 450 3.25 -8.54 -26.05
CA ARG A 450 3.36 -7.38 -25.17
C ARG A 450 2.78 -7.74 -23.82
N SER A 451 3.28 -7.14 -22.74
CA SER A 451 2.64 -7.27 -21.43
C SER A 451 1.29 -6.54 -21.42
N HIS A 452 0.26 -7.18 -20.87
CA HIS A 452 -1.04 -6.54 -20.65
C HIS A 452 -0.97 -5.60 -19.46
N ARG A 453 -1.69 -4.48 -19.57
CA ARG A 453 -1.76 -3.52 -18.47
C ARG A 453 -2.89 -3.86 -17.51
N VAL A 454 -2.71 -3.50 -16.24
CA VAL A 454 -3.73 -3.72 -15.20
C VAL A 454 -5.02 -2.98 -15.56
N ASP A 455 -4.92 -1.75 -16.07
CA ASP A 455 -6.08 -0.95 -16.54
C ASP A 455 -6.72 -1.47 -17.84
N GLU A 456 -6.04 -2.33 -18.59
CA GLU A 456 -6.63 -3.02 -19.77
C GLU A 456 -7.43 -4.24 -19.34
N VAL A 457 -6.94 -4.96 -18.31
CA VAL A 457 -7.64 -6.11 -17.75
C VAL A 457 -8.78 -5.65 -16.84
N PHE A 458 -8.62 -4.57 -16.08
CA PHE A 458 -9.62 -4.02 -15.16
C PHE A 458 -9.99 -2.58 -15.58
N PRO A 459 -10.79 -2.42 -16.65
CA PRO A 459 -11.16 -1.10 -17.16
C PRO A 459 -11.95 -0.25 -16.15
N GLU A 460 -12.61 -0.87 -15.18
CA GLU A 460 -13.39 -0.21 -14.11
C GLU A 460 -12.52 0.73 -13.27
N ILE A 461 -11.19 0.51 -13.23
CA ILE A 461 -10.25 1.42 -12.58
C ILE A 461 -10.32 2.80 -13.22
N LYS A 462 -10.44 2.86 -14.56
CA LYS A 462 -10.55 4.13 -15.32
C LYS A 462 -11.87 4.84 -15.10
N GLU A 463 -12.94 4.09 -14.91
CA GLU A 463 -14.30 4.64 -14.86
C GLU A 463 -14.56 5.50 -13.62
N LYS A 464 -13.75 5.35 -12.56
CA LYS A 464 -13.78 6.19 -11.35
C LYS A 464 -13.40 7.65 -11.59
N GLU A 465 -12.87 8.00 -12.76
CA GLU A 465 -12.68 9.39 -13.20
C GLU A 465 -14.01 10.17 -13.25
N LYS A 466 -15.15 9.48 -13.39
CA LYS A 466 -16.49 10.08 -13.53
C LYS A 466 -17.13 10.52 -12.19
N GLY A 467 -16.38 10.57 -11.10
CA GLY A 467 -16.84 11.08 -9.81
C GLY A 467 -16.68 12.61 -9.71
N ILE A 468 -17.80 13.33 -9.85
CA ILE A 468 -18.03 14.78 -9.62
C ILE A 468 -16.78 15.67 -9.83
N ASN A 469 -16.74 16.31 -11.00
CA ASN A 469 -15.93 17.50 -11.22
C ASN A 469 -16.47 18.62 -10.33
N VAL A 470 -15.87 18.86 -9.16
CA VAL A 470 -16.24 19.97 -8.26
C VAL A 470 -15.60 21.24 -8.79
N ALA A 471 -16.05 21.70 -9.95
CA ALA A 471 -15.89 23.09 -10.33
C ALA A 471 -17.01 23.88 -9.63
N VAL A 472 -16.67 24.53 -8.51
CA VAL A 472 -17.48 25.62 -7.94
C VAL A 472 -16.74 26.92 -8.21
#